data_AF-A0A2E9ZBB4-F1
#
_entry.id   AF-A0A2E9ZBB4-F1
#
_cell.length_a   1.000
_cell.length_b   1.000
_cell.length_c   1.000
_cell.angle_alpha   90.00
_cell.angle_beta   90.00
_cell.angle_gamma   90.00
#
_symmetry.space_group_name_H-M   'P 1'
#
loop_
_entity.id
_entity.type
_entity.pdbx_description
1 polymer ?
#
loop_
_entity_poly.entity_id
_entity_poly.type
_entity_poly.pdbx_seq_one_letter_code
_entity_poly.pdbx_strand_id
1 'polypeptide(L)'
;MIDPKHINEFVQKILDELPDGIKELPSEMQAHLKAGLLAAFSKMELVTREEFDTQAAVLRKTRMKLEMLEKKISELESKPSSE
;
A
#
# COMPACT_ATOMS: atom_id res chain seq x y z
N MET A 1 -8.72 1.18 5.31
CA MET A 1 -7.41 1.32 5.96
C MET A 1 -7.13 0.01 6.69
N ILE A 2 -5.86 -0.35 6.87
CA ILE A 2 -5.56 -1.60 7.58
C ILE A 2 -6.01 -1.48 9.03
N ASP A 3 -6.81 -2.45 9.48
CA ASP A 3 -7.24 -2.55 10.86
C ASP A 3 -6.05 -2.94 11.77
N PRO A 4 -5.89 -2.32 12.95
CA PRO A 4 -4.84 -2.66 13.92
C PRO A 4 -4.83 -4.13 14.34
N LYS A 5 -5.98 -4.82 14.24
CA LYS A 5 -6.11 -6.25 14.51
C LYS A 5 -5.37 -7.10 13.47
N HIS A 6 -5.47 -6.76 12.19
CA HIS A 6 -4.76 -7.48 11.13
C HIS A 6 -3.24 -7.32 11.23
N ILE A 7 -2.76 -6.15 11.67
CA ILE A 7 -1.34 -5.93 11.94
C ILE A 7 -0.88 -6.83 13.09
N ASN A 8 -1.67 -6.93 14.16
CA ASN A 8 -1.37 -7.82 15.28
C ASN A 8 -1.31 -9.29 14.86
N GLU A 9 -2.26 -9.75 14.05
CA GLU A 9 -2.27 -11.13 13.51
C GLU A 9 -1.06 -11.40 12.62
N PHE A 10 -0.68 -10.44 11.77
CA PHE A 10 0.52 -10.56 10.93
C PHE A 10 1.80 -10.63 11.76
N VAL A 11 1.91 -9.80 12.79
CA VAL A 11 3.05 -9.84 13.73
C VAL A 11 3.10 -11.18 14.47
N GLN A 12 1.95 -11.74 14.89
CA GLN A 12 1.91 -13.07 15.49
C GLN A 12 2.41 -14.15 14.53
N LYS A 13 1.93 -14.16 13.28
CA LYS A 13 2.42 -15.11 12.26
C LYS A 13 3.92 -15.01 12.02
N ILE A 14 4.47 -13.78 11.96
CA ILE A 14 5.91 -13.58 11.85
C ILE A 14 6.65 -14.21 13.03
N LEU A 15 6.17 -13.97 14.26
CA LEU A 15 6.79 -14.53 15.47
C LEU A 15 6.72 -16.06 15.48
N ASP A 16 5.62 -16.64 15.01
CA ASP A 16 5.41 -18.09 14.94
C ASP A 16 6.31 -18.76 13.86
N GLU A 17 6.66 -18.04 12.82
CA GLU A 17 7.58 -18.49 11.75
C GLU A 17 9.06 -18.27 12.09
N LEU A 18 9.39 -17.68 13.24
CA LEU A 18 10.79 -17.46 13.61
C LEU A 18 11.56 -18.79 13.83
N PRO A 19 12.86 -18.83 13.49
CA PRO A 19 13.74 -19.95 13.78
C PRO A 19 13.73 -20.34 15.26
N ASP A 20 13.94 -21.62 15.57
CA ASP A 20 13.86 -22.16 16.94
C ASP A 20 14.78 -21.43 17.93
N GLY A 21 15.97 -21.01 17.50
CA GLY A 21 16.90 -20.22 18.33
C GLY A 21 16.36 -18.84 18.76
N ILE A 22 15.34 -18.32 18.08
CA ILE A 22 14.65 -17.08 18.46
C ILE A 22 13.40 -17.38 19.30
N LYS A 23 12.77 -18.55 19.08
CA LYS A 23 11.66 -19.03 19.93
C LYS A 23 12.10 -19.40 21.34
N GLU A 24 13.36 -19.80 21.51
CA GLU A 24 13.97 -20.08 22.82
C GLU A 24 14.31 -18.82 23.63
N LEU A 25 14.13 -17.61 23.05
CA LEU A 25 14.40 -16.37 23.78
C LEU A 25 13.39 -16.16 24.92
N PRO A 26 13.80 -15.49 26.01
CA PRO A 26 12.91 -15.14 27.11
C PRO A 26 11.65 -14.42 26.61
N SER A 27 10.51 -14.70 27.24
CA SER A 27 9.20 -14.12 26.88
C SER A 27 9.22 -12.59 26.88
N GLU A 28 10.02 -11.98 27.73
CA GLU A 28 10.21 -10.52 27.80
C GLU A 28 10.87 -9.98 26.52
N MET A 29 11.87 -10.69 25.98
CA MET A 29 12.51 -10.29 24.73
C MET A 29 11.59 -10.48 23.53
N GLN A 30 10.79 -11.56 23.51
CA GLN A 30 9.75 -11.73 22.50
C GLN A 30 8.71 -10.61 22.54
N ALA A 31 8.32 -10.15 23.74
CA ALA A 31 7.41 -9.03 23.91
C ALA A 31 8.02 -7.71 23.38
N HIS A 32 9.31 -7.47 23.62
CA HIS A 32 10.01 -6.32 23.07
C HIS A 32 10.11 -6.36 21.53
N LEU A 33 10.41 -7.52 20.95
CA LEU A 33 10.42 -7.71 19.49
C LEU A 33 9.03 -7.45 18.88
N LYS A 34 7.97 -8.01 19.49
CA LYS A 34 6.58 -7.76 19.08
C LYS A 34 6.24 -6.27 19.11
N ALA A 35 6.58 -5.58 20.19
CA ALA A 35 6.32 -4.15 20.33
C ALA A 35 7.10 -3.33 19.29
N GLY A 36 8.35 -3.69 19.00
CA GLY A 36 9.16 -3.06 17.96
C GLY A 36 8.56 -3.23 16.56
N LEU A 37 8.09 -4.44 16.22
CA LEU A 37 7.44 -4.72 14.94
C LEU A 37 6.12 -3.95 14.78
N LEU A 38 5.29 -3.90 15.83
CA LEU A 38 4.05 -3.12 15.81
C LEU A 38 4.32 -1.62 15.63
N ALA A 39 5.33 -1.08 16.33
CA ALA A 39 5.72 0.31 16.20
C ALA A 39 6.27 0.63 14.80
N ALA A 40 7.01 -0.31 14.19
CA ALA A 40 7.51 -0.16 12.82
C ALA A 40 6.35 -0.18 11.81
N PHE A 41 5.46 -1.17 11.88
CA PHE A 41 4.32 -1.28 10.96
C PHE A 41 3.31 -0.14 11.12
N SER A 42 3.15 0.42 12.32
CA SER A 42 2.28 1.59 12.52
C SER A 42 2.84 2.86 11.87
N LYS A 43 4.15 2.94 11.64
CA LYS A 43 4.81 4.07 10.97
C LYS A 43 4.84 3.92 9.45
N MET A 44 4.71 2.69 8.94
CA MET A 44 4.52 2.45 7.52
C MET A 44 3.04 2.76 7.26
N GLU A 45 2.72 3.70 6.38
CA GLU A 45 1.32 4.05 6.06
C GLU A 45 0.66 2.91 5.26
N LEU A 46 0.42 1.78 5.93
CA LEU A 46 0.01 0.55 5.28
C LEU A 46 -1.44 0.67 4.80
N VAL A 47 -1.67 0.19 3.58
CA VAL A 47 -2.99 0.08 2.96
C VAL A 47 -3.25 -1.37 2.57
N THR A 48 -4.51 -1.77 2.56
CA THR A 48 -4.84 -3.12 2.10
C THR A 48 -4.54 -3.27 0.61
N ARG A 49 -4.30 -4.52 0.17
CA ARG A 49 -4.06 -4.79 -1.25
C ARG A 49 -5.24 -4.38 -2.13
N GLU A 50 -6.47 -4.59 -1.65
CA GLU A 50 -7.70 -4.21 -2.35
C GLU A 50 -7.82 -2.69 -2.53
N GLU A 51 -7.52 -1.91 -1.48
CA GLU A 51 -7.50 -0.46 -1.56
C GLU A 51 -6.44 0.04 -2.55
N PHE A 52 -5.24 -0.54 -2.51
CA PHE A 52 -4.20 -0.24 -3.47
C PHE A 52 -4.65 -0.52 -4.91
N ASP A 53 -5.21 -1.70 -5.17
CA ASP A 53 -5.63 -2.11 -6.51
C ASP A 53 -6.78 -1.22 -7.03
N THR A 54 -7.69 -0.80 -6.14
CA THR A 54 -8.76 0.16 -6.44
C THR A 54 -8.19 1.51 -6.86
N GLN A 55 -7.26 2.08 -6.08
CA GLN A 55 -6.63 3.35 -6.41
C GLN A 55 -5.82 3.28 -7.70
N ALA A 56 -5.11 2.17 -7.93
CA ALA A 56 -4.39 1.92 -9.17
C ALA A 56 -5.34 1.86 -10.38
N ALA A 57 -6.53 1.26 -10.23
CA ALA A 57 -7.55 1.23 -11.27
C ALA A 57 -8.09 2.63 -11.60
N VAL A 58 -8.35 3.45 -10.58
CA VAL A 58 -8.76 4.85 -10.75
C VAL A 58 -7.67 5.62 -11.50
N LEU A 59 -6.41 5.49 -11.10
CA LEU A 59 -5.29 6.17 -11.75
C LEU A 59 -5.15 5.78 -13.23
N ARG A 60 -5.26 4.48 -13.55
CA ARG A 60 -5.26 3.99 -14.94
C ARG A 60 -6.37 4.64 -15.76
N LYS A 61 -7.59 4.66 -15.24
CA LYS A 61 -8.75 5.28 -15.90
C LYS A 61 -8.55 6.78 -16.12
N THR A 62 -7.97 7.48 -15.14
CA THR A 62 -7.68 8.92 -15.26
C THR A 62 -6.63 9.18 -16.33
N ARG A 63 -5.55 8.38 -16.40
CA ARG A 63 -4.55 8.48 -17.47
C ARG A 63 -5.15 8.29 -18.86
N MET A 64 -5.98 7.26 -19.05
CA MET A 64 -6.67 7.05 -20.32
C MET A 64 -7.53 8.25 -20.72
N LYS A 65 -8.30 8.81 -19.77
CA LYS A 65 -9.11 10.00 -20.04
C LYS A 65 -8.26 11.22 -20.36
N LEU A 66 -7.12 11.37 -19.70
CA LEU A 66 -6.19 12.48 -19.91
C LEU A 66 -5.60 12.41 -21.32
N GLU A 67 -5.12 11.24 -21.76
CA GLU A 67 -4.64 11.01 -23.13
C GLU A 67 -5.72 11.31 -24.19
N MET A 68 -6.98 10.92 -23.93
CA MET A 68 -8.09 11.25 -24.83
C MET A 68 -8.36 12.75 -24.93
N LEU A 69 -8.25 13.48 -23.81
CA LEU A 69 -8.44 14.92 -23.79
C LEU A 69 -7.28 15.65 -24.45
N GLU A 70 -6.04 15.23 -24.21
CA GLU A 70 -4.85 15.74 -24.88
C GLU A 70 -4.99 15.59 -26.40
N LYS A 71 -5.41 14.41 -26.88
CA LYS A 71 -5.66 14.18 -28.30
C LYS A 71 -6.73 15.12 -28.86
N LYS A 72 -7.84 15.30 -28.16
CA LYS A 72 -8.90 16.24 -28.57
C LYS A 72 -8.41 17.68 -28.64
N ILE A 73 -7.59 18.10 -27.67
CA ILE A 73 -7.01 19.44 -27.66
C ILE A 73 -6.07 19.59 -28.84
N SER A 74 -5.16 18.65 -29.09
CA SER A 74 -4.28 18.70 -30.26
C SER A 74 -5.06 18.71 -31.58
N GLU A 75 -6.14 17.94 -31.70
CA GLU A 75 -7.03 17.99 -32.87
C GLU A 75 -7.67 19.37 -33.05
N LEU A 76 -8.08 20.04 -31.96
CA LEU A 76 -8.65 21.39 -32.00
C LEU A 76 -7.60 22.47 -32.28
N GLU A 77 -6.41 22.37 -31.71
CA GLU A 77 -5.28 23.28 -31.95
C GLU A 77 -4.71 23.12 -33.37
N SER A 78 -4.77 21.91 -33.94
CA SER A 78 -4.34 21.63 -35.32
C SER A 78 -5.35 22.06 -36.38
N LYS A 79 -6.61 22.30 -36.00
CA LYS A 79 -7.55 22.97 -36.89
C LYS A 79 -7.17 24.45 -36.92
N PRO A 80 -6.77 25.01 -38.09
CA PRO A 80 -6.56 26.43 -38.17
C PRO A 80 -7.85 27.12 -37.73
N SER A 81 -7.72 28.12 -36.85
CA SER A 81 -8.78 29.08 -36.57
C SER A 81 -9.33 29.54 -37.92
N SER A 82 -10.49 29.02 -38.29
CA SER A 82 -11.21 29.47 -39.46
C SER A 82 -11.55 30.93 -39.22
N GLU A 83 -10.84 31.81 -39.92
CA GLU A 83 -11.37 33.12 -40.33
C GLU A 83 -12.73 32.96 -41.01
#